data_AF-A0A2N6QD61-F1
#
_entry.id   AF-A0A2N6QD61-F1
#
_cell.length_a   1.000
_cell.length_b   1.000
_cell.length_c   1.000
_cell.angle_alpha   90.00
_cell.angle_beta   90.00
_cell.angle_gamma   90.00
#
_symmetry.space_group_name_H-M   'P 1'
#
loop_
_entity.id
_entity.type
_entity.pdbx_description
1 polymer ?
#
loop_
_entity_poly.entity_id
_entity_poly.type
_entity_poly.pdbx_seq_one_letter_code
_entity_poly.pdbx_strand_id
1 'polypeptide(L)'
;MQIFRISSDHHQSAQFLDNRRLSKQVLELYQIIRVCLAEMNIIEGNTRYLSHPIVKHVYHDGKPYLLDAYALLRAMDEEHQQRGGKRSSDFREDLNHLERIITQHQSRFSAESLPPIFVYGDEKDYGEAAYIQYQRLLYEKWSTDRIPPRCNVHKTQI
;
A
#
# COMPACT_ATOMS: atom_id res chain seq x y z
N MET A 1 10.41 -1.44 -0.39
CA MET A 1 8.94 -1.27 -0.31
C MET A 1 8.64 0.17 0.04
N GLN A 2 7.59 0.76 -0.50
CA GLN A 2 7.14 2.11 -0.12
C GLN A 2 5.61 2.09 0.05
N ILE A 3 5.07 3.02 0.84
CA ILE A 3 3.63 3.29 0.89
C ILE A 3 3.45 4.68 0.29
N PHE A 4 3.18 4.76 -1.02
CA PHE A 4 2.93 6.04 -1.68
C PHE A 4 1.59 6.59 -1.21
N ARG A 5 1.66 7.53 -0.28
CA ARG A 5 0.49 8.21 0.28
C ARG A 5 0.71 9.71 0.18
N ILE A 6 -0.21 10.41 -0.49
CA ILE A 6 -0.11 11.85 -0.76
C ILE A 6 -1.21 12.66 -0.05
N SER A 7 -2.13 11.96 0.62
CA SER A 7 -3.25 12.51 1.37
C SER A 7 -3.62 11.58 2.51
N SER A 8 -4.28 12.10 3.54
CA SER A 8 -4.90 11.28 4.57
C SER A 8 -5.98 10.37 3.96
N ASP A 9 -6.68 10.88 2.93
CA ASP A 9 -7.64 10.16 2.11
C ASP A 9 -6.93 9.14 1.19
N HIS A 10 -7.36 7.88 1.33
CA HIS A 10 -6.80 6.75 0.62
C HIS A 10 -7.17 6.75 -0.87
N HIS A 11 -8.37 7.20 -1.23
CA HIS A 11 -8.82 7.27 -2.62
C HIS A 11 -8.05 8.37 -3.38
N GLN A 12 -7.82 9.53 -2.74
CA GLN A 12 -6.97 10.56 -3.33
C GLN A 12 -5.56 10.03 -3.60
N SER A 13 -5.00 9.27 -2.67
CA SER A 13 -3.68 8.66 -2.85
C SER A 13 -3.67 7.62 -3.98
N ALA A 14 -4.72 6.80 -4.10
CA ALA A 14 -4.85 5.83 -5.19
C ALA A 14 -4.98 6.51 -6.56
N GLN A 15 -5.85 7.53 -6.65
CA GLN A 15 -6.11 8.30 -7.86
C GLN A 15 -4.85 9.02 -8.36
N PHE A 16 -4.02 9.51 -7.44
CA PHE A 16 -2.81 10.24 -7.78
C PHE A 16 -1.73 9.36 -8.45
N LEU A 17 -1.69 8.06 -8.18
CA LEU A 17 -0.68 7.18 -8.75
C LEU A 17 -0.90 6.91 -10.24
N ASP A 18 0.18 6.73 -11.00
CA ASP A 18 0.08 6.11 -12.32
C ASP A 18 -0.15 4.59 -12.21
N ASN A 19 -0.65 3.99 -13.29
CA ASN A 19 -1.06 2.58 -13.28
C ASN A 19 0.05 1.59 -12.89
N ARG A 20 1.31 1.89 -13.22
CA ARG A 20 2.44 1.01 -12.86
C ARG A 20 2.70 1.07 -11.37
N ARG A 21 2.75 2.27 -10.78
CA ARG A 21 2.98 2.43 -9.33
C ARG A 21 1.77 1.95 -8.54
N LEU A 22 0.56 2.22 -9.00
CA LEU A 22 -0.68 1.73 -8.42
C LEU A 22 -0.70 0.20 -8.36
N SER A 23 -0.42 -0.48 -9.48
CA SER A 23 -0.34 -1.94 -9.51
C SER A 23 0.72 -2.50 -8.55
N LYS A 24 1.86 -1.80 -8.42
CA LYS A 24 2.92 -2.18 -7.48
C LYS A 24 2.51 -1.95 -6.02
N GLN A 25 1.81 -0.86 -5.71
CA GLN A 25 1.39 -0.53 -4.34
C GLN A 25 0.45 -1.57 -3.74
N VAL A 26 -0.48 -2.12 -4.52
CA VAL A 26 -1.33 -3.23 -4.05
C VAL A 26 -0.49 -4.44 -3.60
N LEU A 27 0.54 -4.81 -4.37
CA LEU A 27 1.43 -5.94 -4.04
C LEU A 27 2.29 -5.63 -2.81
N GLU A 28 2.88 -4.43 -2.75
CA GLU A 28 3.73 -4.04 -1.62
C GLU A 28 2.91 -3.95 -0.32
N LEU A 29 1.70 -3.36 -0.34
CA LEU A 29 0.81 -3.31 0.81
C LEU A 29 0.38 -4.71 1.26
N TYR A 30 0.01 -5.59 0.33
CA TYR A 30 -0.31 -6.99 0.64
C TYR A 30 0.85 -7.69 1.36
N GLN A 31 2.08 -7.52 0.85
CA GLN A 31 3.28 -8.09 1.45
C GLN A 31 3.57 -7.52 2.85
N ILE A 32 3.48 -6.19 3.02
CA ILE A 32 3.70 -5.53 4.31
C ILE A 32 2.70 -6.05 5.36
N ILE A 33 1.42 -6.11 5.01
CA ILE A 33 0.36 -6.60 5.90
C ILE A 33 0.65 -8.06 6.28
N ARG A 34 0.98 -8.92 5.33
CA ARG A 34 1.30 -10.33 5.60
C ARG A 34 2.52 -10.51 6.50
N VAL A 35 3.56 -9.70 6.34
CA VAL A 35 4.73 -9.75 7.24
C VAL A 35 4.32 -9.43 8.68
N CYS A 36 3.48 -8.41 8.87
CA CYS A 36 2.97 -8.07 10.21
C CYS A 36 2.09 -9.18 10.80
N LEU A 37 1.19 -9.77 10.00
CA LEU A 37 0.35 -10.90 10.43
C LEU A 37 1.19 -12.13 10.81
N ALA A 38 2.25 -12.42 10.04
CA ALA A 38 3.18 -13.50 10.34
C ALA A 38 3.94 -13.26 11.64
N GLU A 39 4.43 -12.05 11.85
CA GLU A 39 5.09 -11.66 13.11
C GLU A 39 4.17 -11.80 14.33
N MET A 40 2.86 -11.57 14.15
CA MET A 40 1.86 -11.79 15.20
C MET A 40 1.45 -13.26 15.39
N ASN A 41 2.07 -14.19 14.66
CA ASN A 41 1.71 -15.61 14.58
C ASN A 41 0.23 -15.84 14.21
N ILE A 42 -0.37 -14.95 13.43
CA ILE A 42 -1.74 -15.10 12.92
C ILE A 42 -1.75 -16.01 11.68
N ILE A 43 -0.70 -15.92 10.86
CA ILE A 43 -0.48 -16.77 9.69
C ILE A 43 0.94 -17.31 9.70
N GLU A 44 1.18 -18.39 8.99
CA GLU A 44 2.54 -18.77 8.61
C GLU A 44 3.09 -17.83 7.53
N GLY A 45 4.34 -17.40 7.68
CA GLY A 45 4.96 -16.48 6.74
C GLY A 45 6.38 -16.09 7.09
N ASN A 46 7.02 -15.37 6.16
CA ASN A 46 8.40 -14.92 6.31
C ASN A 46 8.42 -13.50 6.91
N THR A 47 9.15 -13.33 8.03
CA THR A 47 9.29 -12.06 8.75
C THR A 47 10.59 -11.30 8.43
N ARG A 48 11.35 -11.73 7.42
CA ARG A 48 12.65 -11.12 7.01
C ARG A 48 12.56 -9.61 6.77
N TYR A 49 11.41 -9.12 6.33
CA TYR A 49 11.21 -7.70 6.05
C TYR A 49 10.74 -6.88 7.26
N LEU A 50 10.62 -7.48 8.46
CA LEU A 50 10.20 -6.77 9.67
C LEU A 50 11.13 -5.59 10.01
N SER A 51 12.43 -5.72 9.72
CA SER A 51 13.42 -4.64 9.91
C SER A 51 13.31 -3.51 8.88
N HIS A 52 12.56 -3.68 7.79
CA HIS A 52 12.38 -2.63 6.79
C HIS A 52 11.63 -1.44 7.41
N PRO A 53 12.10 -0.18 7.26
CA PRO A 53 11.53 0.97 7.97
C PRO A 53 10.01 1.13 7.82
N ILE A 54 9.49 0.93 6.62
CA ILE A 54 8.05 0.95 6.33
C ILE A 54 7.29 -0.18 7.05
N VAL A 55 7.82 -1.41 7.06
CA VAL A 55 7.16 -2.55 7.70
C VAL A 55 7.17 -2.36 9.22
N LYS A 56 8.31 -1.95 9.79
CA LYS A 56 8.41 -1.62 11.22
C LYS A 56 7.43 -0.53 11.63
N HIS A 57 7.27 0.50 10.80
CA HIS A 57 6.31 1.58 11.03
C HIS A 57 4.85 1.08 11.02
N VAL A 58 4.48 0.20 10.09
CA VAL A 58 3.15 -0.43 10.07
C VAL A 58 2.96 -1.39 11.24
N TYR A 59 4.00 -2.13 11.63
CA TYR A 59 3.95 -3.11 12.71
C TYR A 59 3.76 -2.48 14.10
N HIS A 60 4.33 -1.28 14.29
CA HIS A 60 4.11 -0.43 15.48
C HIS A 60 4.23 -1.20 16.80
N ASP A 61 5.42 -1.75 17.03
CA ASP A 61 5.82 -2.40 18.29
C ASP A 61 4.79 -3.41 18.83
N GLY A 62 4.16 -4.18 17.94
CA GLY A 62 3.21 -5.24 18.27
C GLY A 62 1.74 -4.82 18.26
N LYS A 63 1.44 -3.55 17.99
CA LYS A 63 0.06 -3.03 17.82
C LYS A 63 -0.11 -2.41 16.42
N PRO A 64 -0.15 -3.24 15.37
CA PRO A 64 0.02 -2.76 14.01
C PRO A 64 -1.21 -2.02 13.47
N TYR A 65 -0.96 -1.08 12.56
CA TYR A 65 -2.00 -0.28 11.88
C TYR A 65 -2.64 -1.04 10.69
N LEU A 66 -2.97 -2.32 10.87
CA LEU A 66 -3.42 -3.17 9.76
C LEU A 66 -4.80 -2.82 9.22
N LEU A 67 -5.67 -2.21 10.04
CA LEU A 67 -6.98 -1.77 9.59
C LEU A 67 -6.85 -0.65 8.53
N ASP A 68 -6.09 0.40 8.85
CA ASP A 68 -5.84 1.53 7.95
C ASP A 68 -4.98 1.10 6.74
N ALA A 69 -3.94 0.27 6.96
CA ALA A 69 -3.12 -0.26 5.86
C ALA A 69 -3.93 -1.12 4.88
N TYR A 70 -4.89 -1.92 5.39
CA TYR A 70 -5.78 -2.71 4.56
C TYR A 70 -6.82 -1.84 3.82
N ALA A 71 -7.37 -0.82 4.47
CA ALA A 71 -8.21 0.17 3.80
C ALA A 71 -7.46 0.84 2.64
N LEU A 72 -6.19 1.19 2.83
CA LEU A 72 -5.36 1.78 1.78
C LEU A 72 -5.13 0.80 0.65
N LEU A 73 -4.85 -0.47 0.96
CA LEU A 73 -4.72 -1.54 -0.05
C LEU A 73 -6.00 -1.63 -0.89
N ARG A 74 -7.17 -1.63 -0.24
CA ARG A 74 -8.46 -1.69 -0.92
C ARG A 74 -8.67 -0.52 -1.87
N ALA A 75 -8.44 0.71 -1.42
CA ALA A 75 -8.57 1.89 -2.28
C ALA A 75 -7.63 1.81 -3.51
N MET A 76 -6.40 1.32 -3.31
CA MET A 76 -5.43 1.12 -4.39
C MET A 76 -5.86 0.03 -5.39
N ASP A 77 -6.42 -1.08 -4.91
CA ASP A 77 -6.88 -2.16 -5.77
C ASP A 77 -8.18 -1.80 -6.50
N GLU A 78 -9.11 -1.11 -5.84
CA GLU A 78 -10.34 -0.58 -6.44
C GLU A 78 -10.01 0.37 -7.60
N GLU A 79 -9.14 1.37 -7.38
CA GLU A 79 -8.68 2.27 -8.44
C GLU A 79 -7.96 1.50 -9.56
N HIS A 80 -7.14 0.50 -9.20
CA HIS A 80 -6.42 -0.31 -10.20
C HIS A 80 -7.39 -1.03 -11.14
N GLN A 81 -8.45 -1.61 -10.58
CA GLN A 81 -9.49 -2.30 -11.34
C GLN A 81 -10.29 -1.33 -12.21
N GLN A 82 -10.67 -0.17 -11.67
CA GLN A 82 -11.42 0.85 -12.42
C GLN A 82 -10.66 1.30 -13.68
N ARG A 83 -9.32 1.30 -13.63
CA ARG A 83 -8.45 1.62 -14.78
C ARG A 83 -8.16 0.46 -15.72
N GLY A 84 -8.90 -0.65 -15.59
CA GLY A 84 -8.71 -1.85 -16.42
C GLY A 84 -7.54 -2.73 -15.98
N GLY A 85 -7.01 -2.53 -14.78
CA GLY A 85 -6.01 -3.38 -14.16
C GLY A 85 -6.54 -4.78 -13.90
N LYS A 86 -5.75 -5.81 -14.27
CA LYS A 86 -6.10 -7.21 -14.07
C LYS A 86 -5.17 -7.86 -13.06
N ARG A 87 -5.74 -8.67 -12.18
CA ARG A 87 -5.04 -9.57 -11.26
C ARG A 87 -5.33 -11.01 -11.65
N SER A 88 -4.42 -11.93 -11.33
CA SER A 88 -4.71 -13.36 -11.45
C SER A 88 -5.85 -13.75 -10.50
N SER A 89 -6.55 -14.83 -10.83
CA SER A 89 -7.54 -15.47 -9.94
C SER A 89 -6.95 -15.74 -8.56
N ASP A 90 -5.74 -16.30 -8.52
CA ASP A 90 -5.07 -16.70 -7.29
C ASP A 90 -4.80 -15.49 -6.39
N PHE A 91 -4.37 -14.36 -6.98
CA PHE A 91 -4.16 -13.15 -6.19
C PHE A 91 -5.47 -12.52 -5.71
N ARG A 92 -6.58 -12.70 -6.43
CA ARG A 92 -7.90 -12.29 -5.93
C ARG A 92 -8.33 -13.12 -4.72
N GLU A 93 -8.12 -14.42 -4.78
CA GLU A 93 -8.39 -15.31 -3.66
C GLU A 93 -7.54 -14.96 -2.43
N ASP A 94 -6.27 -14.64 -2.63
CA ASP A 94 -5.37 -14.12 -1.59
C ASP A 94 -5.92 -12.85 -0.93
N LEU A 95 -6.42 -11.89 -1.70
CA LEU A 95 -7.02 -10.66 -1.16
C LEU A 95 -8.31 -10.94 -0.37
N ASN A 96 -9.15 -11.85 -0.86
CA ASN A 96 -10.37 -12.28 -0.16
C ASN A 96 -10.04 -13.03 1.14
N HIS A 97 -8.95 -13.80 1.16
CA HIS A 97 -8.49 -14.45 2.39
C HIS A 97 -7.92 -13.44 3.37
N LEU A 98 -7.16 -12.45 2.87
CA LEU A 98 -6.64 -11.37 3.69
C LEU A 98 -7.75 -10.58 4.37
N GLU A 99 -8.84 -10.25 3.66
CA GLU A 99 -10.01 -9.57 4.24
C GLU A 99 -10.60 -10.33 5.44
N ARG A 100 -10.76 -11.65 5.28
CA ARG A 100 -11.27 -12.53 6.33
C ARG A 100 -10.38 -12.52 7.57
N ILE A 101 -9.06 -12.64 7.39
CA ILE A 101 -8.08 -12.60 8.48
C ILE A 101 -8.13 -11.24 9.19
N ILE A 102 -8.13 -10.13 8.43
CA ILE A 102 -8.15 -8.78 8.99
C ILE A 102 -9.43 -8.58 9.83
N THR A 103 -10.58 -8.98 9.29
CA THR A 103 -11.88 -8.87 9.99
C THR A 103 -11.92 -9.72 11.26
N GLN A 104 -11.47 -10.98 11.20
CA GLN A 104 -11.50 -11.91 12.33
C GLN A 104 -10.60 -11.45 13.49
N HIS A 105 -9.48 -10.79 13.18
CA HIS A 105 -8.47 -10.40 14.18
C HIS A 105 -8.43 -8.91 14.47
N GLN A 106 -9.41 -8.12 14.00
CA GLN A 106 -9.41 -6.66 14.10
C GLN A 106 -9.17 -6.11 15.52
N SER A 107 -9.62 -6.82 16.56
CA SER A 107 -9.43 -6.42 17.97
C SER A 107 -7.97 -6.45 18.43
N ARG A 108 -7.07 -7.11 17.67
CA ARG A 108 -5.63 -7.17 17.95
C ARG A 108 -4.85 -6.04 17.28
N PHE A 109 -5.49 -5.21 16.46
CA PHE A 109 -4.83 -4.17 15.67
C PHE A 109 -5.08 -2.79 16.27
N SER A 110 -4.28 -1.80 15.85
CA SER A 110 -4.57 -0.41 16.20
C SER A 110 -5.86 0.06 15.52
N ALA A 111 -6.70 0.75 16.28
CA ALA A 111 -7.88 1.46 15.76
C ALA A 111 -7.52 2.85 15.22
N GLU A 112 -6.30 3.31 15.45
CA GLU A 112 -5.79 4.59 14.92
C GLU A 112 -5.39 4.44 13.45
N SER A 113 -5.44 5.53 12.70
CA SER A 113 -4.91 5.57 11.34
C SER A 113 -3.39 5.43 11.32
N LEU A 114 -2.86 4.80 10.27
CA LEU A 114 -1.43 4.70 10.05
C LEU A 114 -0.85 6.12 9.93
N PRO A 115 0.09 6.54 10.80
CA PRO A 115 0.70 7.85 10.66
C PRO A 115 1.45 7.95 9.34
N PRO A 116 1.37 9.07 8.61
CA PRO A 116 2.10 9.22 7.35
C PRO A 116 3.61 9.23 7.59
N ILE A 117 4.31 8.48 6.75
CA ILE A 117 5.75 8.31 6.79
C ILE A 117 6.28 8.34 5.36
N PHE A 118 7.35 9.09 5.13
CA PHE A 118 8.12 9.05 3.90
C PHE A 118 9.44 8.35 4.18
N VAL A 119 9.84 7.42 3.31
CA VAL A 119 11.16 6.78 3.34
C VAL A 119 11.67 6.63 1.92
N TYR A 120 12.81 7.25 1.62
CA TYR A 120 13.51 7.12 0.34
C TYR A 120 15.00 7.34 0.48
N GLY A 121 15.80 6.30 0.17
CA GLY A 121 17.23 6.32 0.51
C GLY A 121 17.43 6.50 2.01
N ASP A 122 18.20 7.52 2.38
CA ASP A 122 18.46 7.89 3.78
C ASP A 122 17.45 8.91 4.33
N GLU A 123 16.56 9.44 3.48
CA GLU A 123 15.57 10.44 3.88
C GLU A 123 14.38 9.79 4.58
N LYS A 124 13.94 10.43 5.68
CA LYS A 124 12.78 10.02 6.45
C LYS A 124 12.02 11.21 6.99
N ASP A 125 10.77 11.36 6.57
CA ASP A 125 9.85 12.40 7.06
C ASP A 125 8.58 11.77 7.64
N TYR A 126 7.89 12.51 8.51
CA TYR A 126 6.64 12.09 9.15
C TYR A 126 5.61 13.21 9.08
N GLY A 127 4.35 12.88 9.40
CA GLY A 127 3.28 13.88 9.42
C GLY A 127 2.95 14.39 8.01
N GLU A 128 2.37 15.58 7.92
CA GLU A 128 1.96 16.17 6.64
C GLU A 128 3.13 16.39 5.66
N ALA A 129 4.35 16.58 6.16
CA ALA A 129 5.55 16.69 5.33
C ALA A 129 5.78 15.44 4.47
N ALA A 130 5.44 14.25 4.98
CA ALA A 130 5.58 13.01 4.22
C ALA A 130 4.69 12.98 2.96
N TYR A 131 3.50 13.58 3.02
CA TYR A 131 2.60 13.68 1.87
C TYR A 131 3.22 14.54 0.76
N ILE A 132 3.78 15.69 1.12
CA ILE A 132 4.44 16.61 0.18
C ILE A 132 5.63 15.92 -0.48
N GLN A 133 6.43 15.19 0.30
CA GLN A 133 7.60 14.47 -0.20
C GLN A 133 7.22 13.36 -1.17
N TYR A 134 6.14 12.62 -0.90
CA TYR A 134 5.66 11.64 -1.87
C TYR A 134 5.10 12.26 -3.15
N GLN A 135 4.40 13.39 -3.08
CA GLN A 135 3.98 14.10 -4.30
C GLN A 135 5.18 14.49 -5.16
N ARG A 136 6.20 15.12 -4.55
CA ARG A 136 7.45 15.50 -5.23
C ARG A 136 8.15 14.29 -5.87
N LEU A 137 8.34 13.22 -5.10
CA LEU A 137 8.99 12.00 -5.56
C LEU A 137 8.22 11.38 -6.75
N LEU A 138 6.90 11.39 -6.71
CA LEU A 138 6.08 10.85 -7.79
C LEU A 138 6.22 11.70 -9.07
N TYR A 139 6.13 13.03 -8.97
CA TYR A 139 6.35 13.94 -10.10
C TYR A 139 7.74 13.75 -10.72
N GLU A 140 8.79 13.68 -9.89
CA GLU A 140 10.16 13.42 -10.36
C GLU A 140 10.20 12.11 -11.14
N LYS A 141 9.71 11.02 -10.54
CA LYS A 141 9.75 9.71 -11.19
C LYS A 141 8.96 9.70 -12.49
N TRP A 142 7.83 10.42 -12.61
CA TRP A 142 7.07 10.53 -13.86
C TRP A 142 7.82 11.32 -14.92
N SER A 143 8.48 12.41 -14.55
CA SER A 143 9.27 13.22 -15.49
C SER A 143 10.42 12.43 -16.11
N THR A 144 10.94 11.44 -15.40
CA THR A 144 12.04 10.57 -15.85
C THR A 144 11.57 9.22 -16.42
N ASP A 145 10.26 8.96 -16.47
CA ASP A 145 9.74 7.65 -16.86
C ASP A 145 9.93 7.38 -18.35
N ARG A 146 10.72 6.34 -18.66
CA ARG A 146 10.90 5.82 -20.04
C ARG A 146 10.02 4.62 -20.36
N ILE A 147 9.25 4.14 -19.37
CA ILE A 147 8.44 2.94 -19.47
C ILE A 147 6.97 3.35 -19.46
N PRO A 148 6.16 2.90 -20.44
CA PRO A 148 4.74 3.23 -20.47
C PRO A 148 3.99 2.68 -19.24
N PRO A 149 2.94 3.38 -18.78
CA PRO A 149 2.13 2.93 -17.65
C PRO A 149 1.48 1.58 -17.93
N ARG A 150 1.50 0.68 -16.93
CA ARG A 150 0.93 -0.67 -17.05
C ARG A 150 -0.56 -0.64 -16.75
N CYS A 151 -1.43 -0.56 -17.75
CA CYS A 151 -2.85 -1.02 -17.74
C CYS A 151 -3.40 -0.90 -19.17
N ASN A 152 -4.38 -1.73 -19.51
CA ASN A 152 -5.16 -1.58 -20.73
C ASN A 152 -6.22 -0.50 -20.51
N VAL A 153 -5.81 0.77 -20.47
CA VAL A 153 -6.76 1.87 -20.55
C VAL A 153 -7.28 1.87 -21.98
N HIS A 154 -8.44 1.25 -22.21
CA HIS A 154 -9.21 1.54 -23.40
C HIS A 154 -9.60 3.01 -23.31
N LYS A 155 -9.00 3.85 -24.17
CA LYS A 155 -9.46 5.22 -24.38
C LYS A 155 -10.88 5.16 -24.93
N THR A 156 -11.88 5.04 -24.07
CA THR A 156 -13.24 5.38 -24.43
C THR A 156 -13.37 6.88 -24.25
N GLN A 157 -13.12 7.58 -25.37
CA GLN A 157 -13.66 8.88 -25.79
C GLN A 157 -13.94 9.92 -24.68
N ILE A 158 -13.14 11.00 -24.70
CA ILE A 158 -13.64 12.35 -24.41
C ILE A 158 -14.43 12.79 -25.65
#